data_AF-A0A353DK21-F1
#
_entry.id   AF-A0A353DK21-F1
#
_cell.length_a   1.000
_cell.length_b   1.000
_cell.length_c   1.000
_cell.angle_alpha   90.00
_cell.angle_beta   90.00
_cell.angle_gamma   90.00
#
_symmetry.space_group_name_H-M   'P 1'
#
loop_
_entity.id
_entity.type
_entity.pdbx_description
1 polymer ?
#
loop_
_entity_poly.entity_id
_entity_poly.type
_entity_poly.pdbx_seq_one_letter_code
_entity_poly.pdbx_strand_id
1 'polypeptide(L)'
;MMLKALGEIVLNTNEENTFFGDKRSRMLRANLDALAPDAPIATIAQLKTDLGKAELKLGNELETIRLLRQCEKDYLPKIIAGWPKKNAFNLINSLRFNIGIAYLRQAETNNCCQRNTPESCIMPIQGEGIHTDKIASRNAISYFEAVLKHSEGYAPHRLQALWLLNIAYMTIGDYPHKVPPKYLIELDKFLPDEPFDSPRFKNSARKLGLDTFSLAGGVVADDFNNDGNLDLLVSSYNTSGQLRLFINQADGTFLERTEEAGLTGILGGLNMVQADFDNDGWLDVLVLRGAWLGSQGRHPNSLLRNDGVSGIAQFTDITYESGLAEINAPTQTASWADYDNDGDLDLYIGNETLLKGTVIPCQLFRNNGNRTFSDQAKIAGVTNERFTKAVVWGDYNGDSYPDIYVSNFDDDNRLYHNNGDGTFTDRAQSLRVTGPQVSFPAWFWDYNNDGILDLYVSGYAGDISLLAADALSLPNKGERSRLYRGNAEGGFTDVAPEVGLTRLNAPMGSNFGDLNGDGFQDFYLGTGQPQFRNIMPNLM
;
A
#
# COMPACT_ATOMS: atom_id res chain seq x y z
N MET A 1 -17.72 23.68 -1.76
CA MET A 1 -17.73 23.24 -0.33
C MET A 1 -16.54 22.33 -0.02
N MET A 2 -16.18 21.43 -0.94
CA MET A 2 -15.09 20.48 -0.75
C MET A 2 -13.74 21.08 -0.37
N LEU A 3 -13.27 22.13 -1.05
CA LEU A 3 -11.99 22.79 -0.72
C LEU A 3 -11.90 23.25 0.75
N LYS A 4 -13.03 23.70 1.33
CA LYS A 4 -13.07 24.08 2.75
C LYS A 4 -12.91 22.85 3.65
N ALA A 5 -13.63 21.77 3.36
CA ALA A 5 -13.54 20.53 4.13
C ALA A 5 -12.12 19.94 4.10
N LEU A 6 -11.47 19.92 2.92
CA LEU A 6 -10.09 19.48 2.77
C LEU A 6 -9.10 20.40 3.51
N GLY A 7 -9.31 21.72 3.46
CA GLY A 7 -8.52 22.68 4.24
C GLY A 7 -8.61 22.44 5.75
N GLU A 8 -9.80 22.15 6.29
CA GLU A 8 -10.00 21.81 7.70
C GLU A 8 -9.28 20.51 8.09
N ILE A 9 -9.33 19.48 7.24
CA ILE A 9 -8.58 18.22 7.43
C ILE A 9 -7.08 18.48 7.54
N VAL A 10 -6.53 19.33 6.66
CA VAL A 10 -5.10 19.70 6.71
C VAL A 10 -4.74 20.39 8.02
N LEU A 11 -5.54 21.37 8.45
CA LEU A 11 -5.31 22.11 9.70
C LEU A 11 -5.31 21.17 10.92
N ASN A 12 -6.20 20.17 10.92
CA ASN A 12 -6.35 19.23 12.03
C ASN A 12 -5.33 18.08 12.00
N THR A 13 -4.69 17.83 10.85
CA THR A 13 -3.80 16.68 10.65
C THR A 13 -2.69 16.61 11.71
N ASN A 14 -2.09 17.74 12.09
CA ASN A 14 -1.01 17.75 13.08
C ASN A 14 -1.45 17.29 14.48
N GLU A 15 -2.73 17.42 14.80
CA GLU A 15 -3.29 17.15 16.12
C GLU A 15 -4.07 15.83 16.20
N GLU A 16 -4.65 15.39 15.09
CA GLU A 16 -5.58 14.26 15.06
C GLU A 16 -4.97 13.02 14.42
N ASN A 17 -4.02 13.19 13.48
CA ASN A 17 -3.54 12.09 12.66
C ASN A 17 -2.59 11.15 13.42
N THR A 18 -2.72 9.84 13.18
CA THR A 18 -1.91 8.80 13.84
C THR A 18 -0.60 8.47 13.11
N PHE A 19 -0.50 8.86 11.84
CA PHE A 19 0.66 8.64 10.97
C PHE A 19 1.42 9.92 10.69
N PHE A 20 0.69 11.00 10.47
CA PHE A 20 1.20 12.34 10.19
C PHE A 20 1.14 13.21 11.44
N GLY A 21 1.81 14.35 11.39
CA GLY A 21 1.84 15.30 12.49
C GLY A 21 2.84 14.96 13.59
N ASP A 22 3.17 15.98 14.38
CA ASP A 22 4.22 15.93 15.39
C ASP A 22 3.71 15.77 16.83
N LYS A 23 2.39 15.73 17.05
CA LYS A 23 1.77 15.70 18.38
C LYS A 23 2.34 14.62 19.28
N ARG A 24 2.51 13.40 18.76
CA ARG A 24 3.08 12.29 19.53
C ARG A 24 4.51 12.60 19.97
N SER A 25 5.33 13.20 19.10
CA SER A 25 6.69 13.63 19.47
C SER A 25 6.62 14.73 20.54
N ARG A 26 5.83 15.79 20.34
CA ARG A 26 5.66 16.89 21.32
C ARG A 26 5.23 16.39 22.69
N MET A 27 4.23 15.50 22.74
CA MET A 27 3.75 14.89 23.99
C MET A 27 4.85 14.08 24.68
N LEU A 28 5.61 13.26 23.93
CA LEU A 28 6.69 12.44 24.49
C LEU A 28 7.86 13.31 25.00
N ARG A 29 8.17 14.42 24.33
CA ARG A 29 9.15 15.41 24.80
C ARG A 29 8.69 16.07 26.09
N ALA A 30 7.47 16.59 26.13
CA ALA A 30 6.89 17.19 27.33
C ALA A 30 6.87 16.20 28.52
N ASN A 31 6.50 14.94 28.27
CA ASN A 31 6.51 13.90 29.29
C ASN A 31 7.92 13.59 29.81
N LEU A 32 8.94 13.65 28.94
CA LEU A 32 10.33 13.44 29.32
C LEU A 32 10.87 14.63 30.15
N ASP A 33 10.52 15.85 29.77
CA ASP A 33 10.92 17.09 30.47
C ASP A 33 10.23 17.24 31.83
N ALA A 34 9.03 16.68 31.99
CA ALA A 34 8.27 16.70 33.24
C ALA A 34 8.68 15.60 34.25
N LEU A 35 9.64 14.72 33.92
CA LEU A 35 10.08 13.68 34.85
C LEU A 35 10.81 14.27 36.07
N ALA A 36 10.49 13.73 37.25
CA ALA A 36 11.23 14.05 38.46
C ALA A 36 12.70 13.58 38.36
N PRO A 37 13.65 14.24 39.06
CA PRO A 37 15.06 13.85 39.04
C PRO A 37 15.35 12.40 39.46
N ASP A 38 14.45 11.79 40.24
CA ASP A 38 14.50 10.42 40.75
C ASP A 38 13.61 9.44 39.97
N ALA A 39 13.09 9.84 38.80
CA ALA A 39 12.23 8.98 37.99
C ALA A 39 12.90 7.62 37.67
N PRO A 40 12.14 6.51 37.65
CA PRO A 40 12.71 5.19 37.37
C PRO A 40 13.43 5.16 36.02
N ILE A 41 14.65 4.60 36.01
CA ILE A 41 15.50 4.44 34.81
C ILE A 41 14.76 3.74 33.68
N ALA A 42 13.93 2.74 34.00
CA ALA A 42 13.10 2.04 33.01
C ALA A 42 12.08 2.97 32.33
N THR A 43 11.45 3.87 33.09
CA THR A 43 10.50 4.87 32.56
C THR A 43 11.21 5.85 31.62
N ILE A 44 12.39 6.35 32.03
CA ILE A 44 13.20 7.25 31.19
C ILE A 44 13.57 6.57 29.88
N ALA A 45 14.05 5.32 29.94
CA ALA A 45 14.45 4.56 28.75
C ALA A 45 13.27 4.26 27.82
N GLN A 46 12.10 3.95 28.38
CA GLN A 46 10.88 3.70 27.60
C GLN A 46 10.44 4.97 26.86
N LEU A 47 10.33 6.10 27.55
CA LEU A 47 9.94 7.38 26.93
C LEU A 47 10.91 7.81 25.85
N LYS A 48 12.23 7.69 26.07
CA LYS A 48 13.25 7.97 25.04
C LYS A 48 13.15 7.04 23.84
N THR A 49 12.85 5.76 24.07
CA THR A 49 12.67 4.78 22.99
C THR A 49 11.43 5.10 22.16
N ASP A 50 10.32 5.45 22.81
CA ASP A 50 9.08 5.81 22.13
C ASP A 50 9.20 7.15 21.41
N LEU A 51 9.92 8.12 21.99
CA LEU A 51 10.26 9.37 21.34
C LEU A 51 11.11 9.11 20.09
N GLY A 52 12.18 8.31 20.20
CA GLY A 52 12.99 7.92 19.05
C GLY A 52 12.17 7.29 17.92
N LYS A 53 11.21 6.41 18.22
CA LYS A 53 10.30 5.86 17.20
C LYS A 53 9.39 6.92 16.56
N ALA A 54 8.92 7.89 17.34
CA ALA A 54 8.11 9.00 16.83
C ALA A 54 8.94 9.94 15.95
N GLU A 55 10.16 10.27 16.35
CA GLU A 55 11.12 11.06 15.58
C GLU A 55 11.49 10.38 14.26
N LEU A 56 11.69 9.06 14.27
CA LEU A 56 12.00 8.32 13.05
C LEU A 56 10.87 8.41 12.01
N LYS A 57 9.61 8.38 12.46
CA LYS A 57 8.45 8.56 11.58
C LYS A 57 8.41 9.96 10.94
N LEU A 58 8.95 10.97 11.63
CA LEU A 58 9.04 12.34 11.15
C LEU A 58 10.26 12.58 10.24
N GLY A 59 11.08 11.56 9.99
CA GLY A 59 12.34 11.72 9.25
C GLY A 59 13.45 12.38 10.07
N ASN A 60 13.38 12.34 11.40
CA ASN A 60 14.43 12.88 12.28
C ASN A 60 15.40 11.76 12.70
N GLU A 61 16.15 11.20 11.74
CA GLU A 61 16.97 9.99 11.98
C GLU A 61 18.13 10.24 12.95
N LEU A 62 18.77 11.41 12.88
CA LEU A 62 19.88 11.77 13.78
C LEU A 62 19.45 11.81 15.24
N GLU A 63 18.30 12.42 15.53
CA GLU A 63 17.74 12.49 16.88
C GLU A 63 17.31 11.11 17.37
N THR A 64 16.71 10.31 16.49
CA THR A 64 16.38 8.91 16.76
C THR A 64 17.61 8.13 17.19
N ILE A 65 18.68 8.16 16.39
CA ILE A 65 19.94 7.45 16.66
C ILE A 65 20.53 7.91 18.00
N ARG A 66 20.54 9.23 18.26
CA ARG A 66 21.03 9.78 19.53
C ARG A 66 20.25 9.23 20.73
N LEU A 67 18.92 9.29 20.69
CA LEU A 67 18.04 8.81 21.77
C LEU A 67 18.21 7.31 22.02
N LEU A 68 18.17 6.49 20.96
CA LEU A 68 18.23 5.04 21.09
C LEU A 68 19.61 4.55 21.53
N ARG A 69 20.70 5.16 21.03
CA ARG A 69 22.07 4.81 21.49
C ARG A 69 22.32 5.26 22.92
N GLN A 70 21.72 6.37 23.36
CA GLN A 70 21.75 6.76 24.77
C GLN A 70 21.06 5.71 25.64
N CYS A 71 19.87 5.24 25.23
CA CYS A 71 19.17 4.12 25.88
C CYS A 71 20.07 2.87 25.99
N GLU A 72 20.72 2.49 24.90
CA GLU A 72 21.59 1.29 24.84
C GLU A 72 22.77 1.41 25.81
N LYS A 73 23.42 2.58 25.86
CA LYS A 73 24.65 2.78 26.62
C LYS A 73 24.39 3.03 28.11
N ASP A 74 23.46 3.92 28.44
CA ASP A 74 23.41 4.54 29.78
C ASP A 74 22.33 3.93 30.69
N TYR A 75 21.30 3.33 30.09
CA TYR A 75 20.10 2.84 30.80
C TYR A 75 19.99 1.32 30.75
N LEU A 76 20.13 0.73 29.56
CA LEU A 76 19.87 -0.69 29.34
C LEU A 76 20.67 -1.62 30.28
N PRO A 77 22.00 -1.42 30.51
CA PRO A 77 22.76 -2.28 31.42
C PRO A 77 22.23 -2.28 32.86
N LYS A 78 21.65 -1.15 33.30
CA LYS A 78 21.08 -1.00 34.65
C LYS A 78 19.70 -1.65 34.74
N ILE A 79 18.89 -1.54 33.68
CA ILE A 79 17.54 -2.12 33.63
C ILE A 79 17.59 -3.64 33.69
N ILE A 80 18.47 -4.26 32.90
CA ILE A 80 18.54 -5.72 32.77
C ILE A 80 19.38 -6.38 33.86
N ALA A 81 19.91 -5.60 34.82
CA ALA A 81 20.73 -6.12 35.89
C ALA A 81 19.93 -7.17 36.71
N GLY A 82 20.43 -8.40 36.76
CA GLY A 82 19.76 -9.51 37.44
C GLY A 82 18.58 -10.13 36.69
N TRP A 83 18.26 -9.68 35.47
CA TRP A 83 17.21 -10.32 34.67
C TRP A 83 17.67 -11.68 34.13
N PRO A 84 16.74 -12.63 33.89
CA PRO A 84 17.05 -13.84 33.15
C PRO A 84 17.67 -13.49 31.79
N LYS A 85 18.76 -14.16 31.42
CA LYS A 85 19.52 -13.87 30.18
C LYS A 85 18.63 -13.76 28.95
N LYS A 86 17.67 -14.67 28.79
CA LYS A 86 16.71 -14.67 27.66
C LYS A 86 15.92 -13.35 27.56
N ASN A 87 15.39 -12.87 28.68
CA ASN A 87 14.60 -11.63 28.73
C ASN A 87 15.48 -10.40 28.47
N ALA A 88 16.68 -10.39 29.05
CA ALA A 88 17.67 -9.36 28.79
C ALA A 88 18.04 -9.28 27.31
N PHE A 89 18.32 -10.41 26.66
CA PHE A 89 18.66 -10.46 25.23
C PHE A 89 17.50 -10.04 24.34
N ASN A 90 16.26 -10.40 24.65
CA ASN A 90 15.10 -9.94 23.89
C ASN A 90 15.02 -8.40 23.88
N LEU A 91 15.15 -7.77 25.05
CA LEU A 91 15.11 -6.30 25.15
C LEU A 91 16.31 -5.66 24.44
N ILE A 92 17.52 -6.21 24.61
CA ILE A 92 18.73 -5.76 23.90
C ILE A 92 18.52 -5.82 22.39
N ASN A 93 18.04 -6.95 21.88
CA ASN A 93 17.86 -7.17 20.44
C ASN A 93 16.78 -6.26 19.87
N SER A 94 15.67 -6.02 20.58
CA SER A 94 14.66 -5.05 20.17
C SER A 94 15.21 -3.63 20.07
N LEU A 95 16.01 -3.17 21.03
CA LEU A 95 16.62 -1.84 20.96
C LEU A 95 17.62 -1.75 19.80
N ARG A 96 18.52 -2.73 19.68
CA ARG A 96 19.53 -2.79 18.62
C ARG A 96 18.92 -2.87 17.23
N PHE A 97 17.86 -3.65 17.07
CA PHE A 97 17.12 -3.70 15.81
C PHE A 97 16.60 -2.32 15.42
N ASN A 98 15.96 -1.59 16.34
CA ASN A 98 15.47 -0.24 16.08
C ASN A 98 16.60 0.76 15.75
N ILE A 99 17.77 0.63 16.39
CA ILE A 99 18.96 1.43 16.02
C ILE A 99 19.42 1.08 14.61
N GLY A 100 19.46 -0.21 14.25
CA GLY A 100 19.77 -0.68 12.90
C GLY A 100 18.81 -0.12 11.85
N ILE A 101 17.49 -0.12 12.13
CA ILE A 101 16.48 0.52 11.27
C ILE A 101 16.76 2.02 11.11
N ALA A 102 17.05 2.74 12.20
CA ALA A 102 17.31 4.18 12.14
C ALA A 102 18.55 4.52 11.29
N TYR A 103 19.61 3.71 11.39
CA TYR A 103 20.78 3.84 10.52
C TYR A 103 20.49 3.48 9.06
N LEU A 104 19.71 2.44 8.81
CA LEU A 104 19.33 2.07 7.45
C LEU A 104 18.46 3.17 6.80
N ARG A 105 17.56 3.79 7.56
CA ARG A 105 16.75 4.92 7.10
C ARG A 105 17.59 6.16 6.83
N GLN A 106 18.57 6.46 7.70
CA GLN A 106 19.53 7.52 7.44
C GLN A 106 20.33 7.26 6.16
N ALA A 107 20.74 6.01 5.92
CA ALA A 107 21.46 5.63 4.71
C ALA A 107 20.63 5.88 3.45
N GLU A 108 19.35 5.49 3.48
CA GLU A 108 18.40 5.78 2.41
C GLU A 108 18.21 7.29 2.20
N THR A 109 17.97 8.08 3.24
CA THR A 109 17.80 9.54 3.13
C THR A 109 19.02 10.18 2.46
N ASN A 110 20.23 9.81 2.87
CA ASN A 110 21.48 10.37 2.34
C ASN A 110 21.78 9.95 0.89
N ASN A 111 21.30 8.79 0.45
CA ASN A 111 21.67 8.20 -0.84
C ASN A 111 20.51 8.10 -1.83
N CYS A 112 19.36 7.55 -1.46
CA CYS A 112 18.22 7.43 -2.36
C CYS A 112 17.41 8.73 -2.47
N CYS A 113 17.12 9.40 -1.35
CA CYS A 113 16.26 10.58 -1.37
C CYS A 113 17.02 11.83 -1.82
N GLN A 114 18.21 12.07 -1.25
CA GLN A 114 19.00 13.26 -1.58
C GLN A 114 19.82 13.11 -2.87
N ARG A 115 20.06 11.87 -3.34
CA ARG A 115 20.84 11.58 -4.56
C ARG A 115 20.09 10.58 -5.45
N ASN A 116 18.84 10.93 -5.80
CA ASN A 116 17.98 10.07 -6.59
C ASN A 116 18.58 9.74 -7.96
N THR A 117 18.83 8.45 -8.18
CA THR A 117 19.23 7.82 -9.45
C THR A 117 18.11 6.91 -9.94
N PRO A 118 18.07 6.54 -11.24
CA PRO A 118 17.11 5.57 -11.76
C PRO A 118 17.11 4.20 -11.05
N GLU A 119 18.18 3.85 -10.34
CA GLU A 119 18.28 2.58 -9.59
C GLU A 119 18.16 2.77 -8.08
N SER A 120 17.98 4.00 -7.60
CA SER A 120 17.85 4.30 -6.17
C SER A 120 16.70 3.54 -5.56
N CYS A 121 17.00 2.73 -4.54
CA CYS A 121 16.02 2.01 -3.74
C CYS A 121 15.13 1.02 -4.53
N ILE A 122 15.58 0.59 -5.71
CA ILE A 122 14.98 -0.53 -6.45
C ILE A 122 15.74 -1.79 -6.08
N MET A 123 15.03 -2.86 -5.70
CA MET A 123 15.65 -4.13 -5.34
C MET A 123 15.71 -5.11 -6.53
N PRO A 124 16.76 -5.96 -6.61
CA PRO A 124 17.97 -5.93 -5.77
C PRO A 124 18.80 -4.65 -6.00
N ILE A 125 19.42 -4.14 -4.93
CA ILE A 125 20.19 -2.89 -5.00
C ILE A 125 21.53 -3.19 -5.70
N GLN A 126 21.77 -2.51 -6.81
CA GLN A 126 22.93 -2.70 -7.67
C GLN A 126 23.26 -1.40 -8.42
N GLY A 127 24.38 -1.39 -9.16
CA GLY A 127 24.76 -0.29 -10.04
C GLY A 127 24.75 1.09 -9.35
N GLU A 128 24.00 2.04 -9.90
CA GLU A 128 23.83 3.39 -9.37
C GLU A 128 22.94 3.45 -8.12
N GLY A 129 22.32 2.34 -7.72
CA GLY A 129 21.62 2.19 -6.44
C GLY A 129 22.57 1.92 -5.27
N ILE A 130 23.84 1.57 -5.52
CA ILE A 130 24.84 1.36 -4.46
C ILE A 130 25.17 2.70 -3.80
N HIS A 131 25.06 2.74 -2.48
CA HIS A 131 25.27 3.94 -1.69
C HIS A 131 26.70 4.47 -1.83
N THR A 132 26.80 5.77 -2.04
CA THR A 132 28.07 6.50 -2.08
C THR A 132 28.50 6.91 -0.66
N ASP A 133 27.56 7.34 0.19
CA ASP A 133 27.77 7.43 1.63
C ASP A 133 27.38 6.11 2.30
N LYS A 134 28.40 5.29 2.61
CA LYS A 134 28.24 3.94 3.17
C LYS A 134 28.26 3.91 4.70
N ILE A 135 28.48 5.04 5.38
CA ILE A 135 28.72 5.04 6.84
C ILE A 135 27.49 4.53 7.59
N ALA A 136 26.32 5.08 7.27
CA ALA A 136 25.07 4.69 7.91
C ALA A 136 24.71 3.22 7.61
N SER A 137 24.87 2.75 6.37
CA SER A 137 24.67 1.34 6.02
C SER A 137 25.59 0.39 6.80
N ARG A 138 26.88 0.74 6.97
CA ARG A 138 27.82 -0.08 7.77
C ARG A 138 27.45 -0.14 9.25
N ASN A 139 26.92 0.95 9.80
CA ASN A 139 26.38 0.95 11.16
C ASN A 139 25.15 0.06 11.28
N ALA A 140 24.22 0.12 10.31
CA ALA A 140 23.05 -0.76 10.28
C ALA A 140 23.45 -2.24 10.26
N ILE A 141 24.40 -2.62 9.39
CA ILE A 141 24.97 -3.99 9.31
C ILE A 141 25.48 -4.43 10.69
N SER A 142 26.32 -3.61 11.33
CA SER A 142 26.90 -3.94 12.65
C SER A 142 25.82 -4.21 13.70
N TYR A 143 24.73 -3.44 13.69
CA TYR A 143 23.62 -3.63 14.62
C TYR A 143 22.78 -4.88 14.30
N PHE A 144 22.51 -5.17 13.03
CA PHE A 144 21.81 -6.40 12.64
C PHE A 144 22.64 -7.65 12.96
N GLU A 145 23.95 -7.65 12.70
CA GLU A 145 24.84 -8.74 13.12
C GLU A 145 24.85 -8.95 14.64
N ALA A 146 24.79 -7.87 15.43
CA ALA A 146 24.72 -7.96 16.88
C ALA A 146 23.42 -8.59 17.38
N VAL A 147 22.29 -8.34 16.69
CA VAL A 147 21.00 -9.02 16.94
C VAL A 147 21.12 -10.50 16.59
N LEU A 148 21.66 -10.83 15.42
CA LEU A 148 21.78 -12.21 14.94
C LEU A 148 22.74 -13.06 15.79
N LYS A 149 23.81 -12.47 16.33
CA LYS A 149 24.79 -13.15 17.20
C LYS A 149 24.18 -13.64 18.51
N HIS A 150 23.11 -13.00 19.00
CA HIS A 150 22.48 -13.30 20.29
C HIS A 150 21.00 -13.70 20.13
N SER A 151 20.66 -14.33 19.01
CA SER A 151 19.30 -14.81 18.73
C SER A 151 19.35 -16.12 17.95
N GLU A 152 18.34 -16.97 18.14
CA GLU A 152 18.18 -18.23 17.42
C GLU A 152 16.70 -18.45 17.08
N GLY A 153 16.42 -19.36 16.12
CA GLY A 153 15.07 -19.71 15.71
C GLY A 153 14.18 -18.49 15.39
N TYR A 154 13.05 -18.38 16.08
CA TYR A 154 12.07 -17.29 15.95
C TYR A 154 12.18 -16.25 17.08
N ALA A 155 13.38 -16.04 17.63
CA ALA A 155 13.59 -14.97 18.60
C ALA A 155 13.17 -13.60 18.01
N PRO A 156 12.65 -12.67 18.83
CA PRO A 156 12.17 -11.38 18.37
C PRO A 156 13.18 -10.66 17.46
N HIS A 157 12.69 -10.14 16.33
CA HIS A 157 13.46 -9.43 15.29
C HIS A 157 14.54 -10.24 14.57
N ARG A 158 14.77 -11.52 14.88
CA ARG A 158 15.84 -12.30 14.24
C ARG A 158 15.67 -12.40 12.73
N LEU A 159 14.52 -12.87 12.27
CA LEU A 159 14.25 -13.05 10.83
C LEU A 159 14.18 -11.71 10.09
N GLN A 160 13.64 -10.66 10.74
CA GLN A 160 13.64 -9.30 10.19
C GLN A 160 15.08 -8.76 10.03
N ALA A 161 15.92 -8.93 11.05
CA ALA A 161 17.33 -8.54 11.00
C ALA A 161 18.11 -9.34 9.95
N LEU A 162 17.79 -10.62 9.78
CA LEU A 162 18.41 -11.47 8.77
C LEU A 162 18.12 -10.96 7.35
N TRP A 163 16.85 -10.67 7.06
CA TRP A 163 16.43 -10.09 5.79
C TRP A 163 17.08 -8.73 5.52
N LEU A 164 16.95 -7.80 6.46
CA LEU A 164 17.49 -6.44 6.31
C LEU A 164 19.02 -6.39 6.32
N LEU A 165 19.70 -7.37 6.92
CA LEU A 165 21.15 -7.50 6.82
C LEU A 165 21.58 -7.70 5.36
N ASN A 166 20.91 -8.62 4.64
CA ASN A 166 21.22 -8.90 3.24
C ASN A 166 21.00 -7.65 2.38
N ILE A 167 19.88 -6.94 2.57
CA ILE A 167 19.61 -5.64 1.92
C ILE A 167 20.70 -4.62 2.26
N ALA A 168 21.09 -4.49 3.53
CA ALA A 168 22.12 -3.55 3.94
C ALA A 168 23.48 -3.84 3.29
N TYR A 169 23.84 -5.13 3.10
CA TYR A 169 25.03 -5.50 2.32
C TYR A 169 24.92 -5.14 0.84
N MET A 170 23.73 -5.24 0.23
CA MET A 170 23.50 -4.76 -1.14
C MET A 170 23.76 -3.26 -1.25
N THR A 171 23.28 -2.45 -0.28
CA THR A 171 23.49 -0.98 -0.29
C THR A 171 24.95 -0.58 -0.36
N ILE A 172 25.89 -1.41 0.11
CA ILE A 172 27.33 -1.10 0.09
C ILE A 172 28.10 -1.83 -1.01
N GLY A 173 27.42 -2.65 -1.83
CA GLY A 173 28.01 -3.42 -2.93
C GLY A 173 28.78 -4.67 -2.47
N ASP A 174 28.47 -5.19 -1.28
CA ASP A 174 29.19 -6.31 -0.67
C ASP A 174 28.36 -7.63 -0.67
N TYR A 175 27.09 -7.58 -1.11
CA TYR A 175 26.24 -8.75 -1.33
C TYR A 175 26.57 -9.48 -2.66
N PRO A 176 26.47 -10.82 -2.74
CA PRO A 176 26.27 -11.75 -1.62
C PRO A 176 27.58 -12.10 -0.91
N HIS A 177 28.73 -11.83 -1.52
CA HIS A 177 30.01 -12.46 -1.19
C HIS A 177 30.60 -12.12 0.18
N LYS A 178 30.25 -10.99 0.80
CA LYS A 178 30.72 -10.63 2.14
C LYS A 178 29.65 -10.76 3.21
N VAL A 179 28.45 -11.24 2.87
CA VAL A 179 27.49 -11.64 3.89
C VAL A 179 28.04 -12.90 4.59
N PRO A 180 28.08 -12.96 5.92
CA PRO A 180 28.49 -14.18 6.62
C PRO A 180 27.63 -15.37 6.15
N PRO A 181 28.20 -16.52 5.74
CA PRO A 181 27.42 -17.61 5.11
C PRO A 181 26.21 -18.09 5.91
N LYS A 182 26.31 -18.12 7.24
CA LYS A 182 25.19 -18.48 8.14
C LYS A 182 24.04 -17.46 8.20
N TYR A 183 24.24 -16.27 7.63
CA TYR A 183 23.28 -15.19 7.59
C TYR A 183 22.85 -14.82 6.16
N LEU A 184 23.38 -15.50 5.15
CA LEU A 184 23.02 -15.25 3.76
C LEU A 184 21.59 -15.74 3.50
N ILE A 185 20.75 -14.86 2.96
CA ILE A 185 19.53 -15.24 2.25
C ILE A 185 19.82 -15.03 0.77
N GLU A 186 19.67 -16.07 -0.04
CA GLU A 186 19.79 -16.01 -1.49
C GLU A 186 18.57 -15.28 -2.08
N LEU A 187 18.62 -13.96 -2.07
CA LEU A 187 17.60 -13.09 -2.64
C LEU A 187 17.64 -13.07 -4.17
N ASP A 188 18.69 -13.63 -4.78
CA ASP A 188 18.75 -13.87 -6.22
C ASP A 188 17.64 -14.83 -6.69
N LYS A 189 17.00 -15.58 -5.77
CA LYS A 189 15.78 -16.35 -6.07
C LYS A 189 14.56 -15.48 -6.41
N PHE A 190 14.60 -14.18 -6.11
CA PHE A 190 13.59 -13.21 -6.56
C PHE A 190 13.90 -12.64 -7.96
N LEU A 191 15.02 -13.04 -8.57
CA LEU A 191 15.23 -12.80 -9.99
C LEU A 191 14.32 -13.75 -10.79
N PRO A 192 13.83 -13.32 -11.97
CA PRO A 192 12.97 -14.15 -12.80
C PRO A 192 13.68 -15.44 -13.23
N ASP A 193 12.95 -16.57 -13.19
CA ASP A 193 13.45 -17.90 -13.55
C ASP A 193 13.69 -18.03 -15.07
N GLU A 194 12.93 -17.28 -15.89
CA GLU A 194 13.07 -17.16 -17.34
C GLU A 194 13.38 -15.70 -17.72
N PRO A 195 14.26 -15.43 -18.69
CA PRO A 195 14.54 -14.06 -19.13
C PRO A 195 13.32 -13.49 -19.87
N PHE A 196 12.55 -12.65 -19.18
CA PHE A 196 11.77 -11.59 -19.83
C PHE A 196 12.78 -10.74 -20.62
N ASP A 197 12.55 -10.47 -21.91
CA ASP A 197 13.54 -9.85 -22.83
C ASP A 197 14.01 -8.44 -22.40
N SER A 198 13.51 -7.90 -21.27
CA SER A 198 14.13 -6.81 -20.51
C SER A 198 13.68 -6.83 -19.03
N PRO A 199 14.37 -7.52 -18.11
CA PRO A 199 13.78 -8.04 -16.87
C PRO A 199 13.65 -7.03 -15.71
N ARG A 200 13.82 -5.73 -15.97
CA ARG A 200 13.73 -4.70 -14.92
C ARG A 200 13.22 -3.39 -15.50
N PHE A 201 12.08 -2.92 -15.01
CA PHE A 201 11.62 -1.58 -15.31
C PHE A 201 12.68 -0.56 -14.88
N LYS A 202 13.13 0.25 -15.84
CA LYS A 202 14.03 1.36 -15.57
C LYS A 202 13.18 2.55 -15.14
N ASN A 203 13.46 3.08 -13.96
CA ASN A 203 12.80 4.30 -13.52
C ASN A 203 13.18 5.45 -14.46
N SER A 204 12.21 5.87 -15.26
CA SER A 204 12.37 6.95 -16.24
C SER A 204 11.70 8.26 -15.78
N ALA A 205 11.11 8.29 -14.58
CA ALA A 205 10.27 9.39 -14.11
C ALA A 205 10.92 10.76 -14.30
N ARG A 206 12.20 10.91 -13.90
CA ARG A 206 12.94 12.18 -14.05
C ARG A 206 13.15 12.59 -15.50
N LYS A 207 13.43 11.64 -16.39
CA LYS A 207 13.57 11.92 -17.83
C LYS A 207 12.23 12.37 -18.42
N LEU A 208 11.14 11.79 -17.93
CA LEU A 208 9.78 12.06 -18.40
C LEU A 208 9.17 13.33 -17.77
N GLY A 209 9.77 13.94 -16.75
CA GLY A 209 9.20 15.09 -16.03
C GLY A 209 8.20 14.72 -14.92
N LEU A 210 8.27 13.49 -14.42
CA LEU A 210 7.33 12.90 -13.44
C LEU A 210 7.94 12.71 -12.03
N ASP A 211 9.20 13.06 -11.81
CA ASP A 211 9.91 12.83 -10.54
C ASP A 211 9.50 13.83 -9.45
N THR A 212 8.29 13.67 -8.93
CA THR A 212 7.80 14.42 -7.78
C THR A 212 8.13 13.71 -6.47
N PHE A 213 8.38 14.51 -5.42
CA PHE A 213 8.55 13.99 -4.07
C PHE A 213 7.21 14.05 -3.33
N SER A 214 6.60 12.89 -3.10
CA SER A 214 5.31 12.73 -2.43
C SER A 214 5.32 11.46 -1.55
N LEU A 215 4.27 11.27 -0.76
CA LEU A 215 3.99 9.97 -0.14
C LEU A 215 3.25 9.06 -1.15
N ALA A 216 3.06 7.79 -0.77
CA ALA A 216 2.25 6.84 -1.54
C ALA A 216 0.89 7.45 -1.94
N GLY A 217 0.34 7.05 -3.08
CA GLY A 217 -0.95 7.52 -3.58
C GLY A 217 -1.41 6.66 -4.76
N GLY A 218 -2.57 6.98 -5.32
CA GLY A 218 -3.07 6.38 -6.55
C GLY A 218 -2.47 7.04 -7.79
N VAL A 219 -2.49 6.30 -8.89
CA VAL A 219 -2.17 6.78 -10.24
C VAL A 219 -3.31 6.31 -11.13
N VAL A 220 -3.87 7.24 -11.90
CA VAL A 220 -4.69 6.92 -13.06
C VAL A 220 -3.89 7.30 -14.30
N ALA A 221 -3.82 6.38 -15.27
CA ALA A 221 -3.23 6.60 -16.58
C ALA A 221 -4.33 6.50 -17.63
N ASP A 222 -4.74 7.64 -18.20
CA ASP A 222 -5.85 7.69 -19.15
C ASP A 222 -5.83 8.98 -19.98
N ASP A 223 -6.63 9.06 -21.04
CA ASP A 223 -6.69 10.21 -21.95
C ASP A 223 -7.68 11.27 -21.42
N PHE A 224 -7.21 12.18 -20.56
CA PHE A 224 -8.08 13.16 -19.90
C PHE A 224 -8.42 14.37 -20.78
N ASN A 225 -7.69 14.59 -21.86
CA ASN A 225 -7.87 15.72 -22.77
C ASN A 225 -8.40 15.30 -24.16
N ASN A 226 -8.65 14.00 -24.37
CA ASN A 226 -9.08 13.36 -25.60
C ASN A 226 -8.14 13.64 -26.79
N ASP A 227 -6.83 13.61 -26.56
CA ASP A 227 -5.81 13.81 -27.60
C ASP A 227 -5.19 12.51 -28.15
N GLY A 228 -5.61 11.36 -27.62
CA GLY A 228 -5.16 10.03 -27.98
C GLY A 228 -3.89 9.57 -27.25
N ASN A 229 -3.34 10.35 -26.33
CA ASN A 229 -2.20 9.98 -25.49
C ASN A 229 -2.62 9.82 -24.03
N LEU A 230 -2.05 8.81 -23.35
CA LEU A 230 -2.30 8.62 -21.93
C LEU A 230 -1.60 9.71 -21.10
N ASP A 231 -2.39 10.43 -20.31
CA ASP A 231 -2.00 11.37 -19.28
C ASP A 231 -1.88 10.66 -17.92
N LEU A 232 -1.34 11.34 -16.91
CA LEU A 232 -1.24 10.79 -15.55
C LEU A 232 -1.87 11.74 -14.53
N LEU A 233 -2.86 11.27 -13.78
CA LEU A 233 -3.33 11.91 -12.56
C LEU A 233 -2.80 11.14 -11.35
N VAL A 234 -2.13 11.84 -10.44
CA VAL A 234 -1.51 11.22 -9.25
C VAL A 234 -1.99 11.87 -7.96
N SER A 235 -2.25 11.06 -6.93
CA SER A 235 -2.70 11.54 -5.62
C SER A 235 -1.62 11.38 -4.55
N SER A 236 -1.95 11.74 -3.30
CA SER A 236 -1.07 11.52 -2.16
C SER A 236 -1.87 11.10 -0.93
N TYR A 237 -1.41 10.05 -0.24
CA TYR A 237 -1.94 9.63 1.05
C TYR A 237 -1.74 10.71 2.12
N ASN A 238 -0.77 11.62 1.94
CA ASN A 238 -0.65 12.79 2.80
C ASN A 238 -1.87 13.70 2.63
N THR A 239 -2.57 14.02 3.72
CA THR A 239 -3.73 14.91 3.70
C THR A 239 -3.43 16.31 3.15
N SER A 240 -2.18 16.76 3.22
CA SER A 240 -1.74 18.02 2.63
C SER A 240 -1.10 17.89 1.25
N GLY A 241 -1.05 16.69 0.68
CA GLY A 241 -0.45 16.45 -0.63
C GLY A 241 -1.40 16.85 -1.75
N GLN A 242 -0.93 17.67 -2.68
CA GLN A 242 -1.69 18.12 -3.85
C GLN A 242 -1.83 16.99 -4.88
N LEU A 243 -3.05 16.77 -5.39
CA LEU A 243 -3.24 15.97 -6.61
C LEU A 243 -2.49 16.64 -7.76
N ARG A 244 -1.88 15.87 -8.65
CA ARG A 244 -1.15 16.42 -9.79
C ARG A 244 -1.57 15.76 -11.08
N LEU A 245 -1.89 16.59 -12.06
CA LEU A 245 -2.17 16.16 -13.42
C LEU A 245 -0.95 16.43 -14.29
N PHE A 246 -0.50 15.41 -15.01
CA PHE A 246 0.59 15.45 -15.96
C PHE A 246 0.06 15.11 -17.34
N ILE A 247 0.11 16.08 -18.25
CA ILE A 247 -0.34 15.91 -19.64
C ILE A 247 0.83 15.42 -20.49
N ASN A 248 0.60 14.35 -21.23
CA ASN A 248 1.56 13.80 -22.17
C ASN A 248 1.77 14.77 -23.34
N GLN A 249 3.02 15.06 -23.68
CA GLN A 249 3.35 16.00 -24.76
C GLN A 249 3.56 15.32 -26.12
N ALA A 250 3.28 14.00 -26.22
CA ALA A 250 3.49 13.16 -27.39
C ALA A 250 4.95 13.09 -27.91
N ASP A 251 5.90 13.62 -27.14
CA ASP A 251 7.34 13.60 -27.44
C ASP A 251 8.15 12.75 -26.43
N GLY A 252 7.44 12.01 -25.58
CA GLY A 252 8.02 11.23 -24.49
C GLY A 252 8.32 12.07 -23.24
N THR A 253 7.72 13.25 -23.09
CA THR A 253 7.74 14.05 -21.87
C THR A 253 6.32 14.33 -21.36
N PHE A 254 6.22 14.68 -20.09
CA PHE A 254 4.99 15.08 -19.44
C PHE A 254 5.14 16.49 -18.86
N LEU A 255 4.02 17.20 -18.83
CA LEU A 255 3.97 18.54 -18.29
C LEU A 255 2.85 18.68 -17.27
N GLU A 256 3.19 19.17 -16.08
CA GLU A 256 2.22 19.38 -15.02
C GLU A 256 1.22 20.48 -15.41
N ARG A 257 -0.08 20.20 -15.26
CA ARG A 257 -1.23 21.08 -15.57
C ARG A 257 -2.25 21.14 -14.44
N THR A 258 -1.80 20.90 -13.21
CA THR A 258 -2.64 20.83 -12.01
C THR A 258 -3.50 22.08 -11.80
N GLU A 259 -2.91 23.27 -11.94
CA GLU A 259 -3.61 24.53 -11.70
C GLU A 259 -4.58 24.84 -12.85
N GLU A 260 -4.12 24.67 -14.09
CA GLU A 260 -4.93 24.91 -15.28
C GLU A 260 -6.14 23.99 -15.35
N ALA A 261 -6.03 22.77 -14.84
CA ALA A 261 -7.10 21.77 -14.81
C ALA A 261 -8.09 21.94 -13.65
N GLY A 262 -7.97 22.99 -12.83
CA GLY A 262 -8.90 23.27 -11.73
C GLY A 262 -8.70 22.41 -10.48
N LEU A 263 -7.58 21.69 -10.37
CA LEU A 263 -7.33 20.73 -9.27
C LEU A 263 -6.67 21.35 -8.03
N THR A 264 -6.29 22.63 -8.08
CA THR A 264 -5.64 23.33 -6.96
C THR A 264 -6.48 23.26 -5.69
N GLY A 265 -5.90 22.72 -4.61
CA GLY A 265 -6.57 22.56 -3.32
C GLY A 265 -7.40 21.28 -3.19
N ILE A 266 -7.47 20.45 -4.23
CA ILE A 266 -7.89 19.05 -4.09
C ILE A 266 -6.67 18.27 -3.55
N LEU A 267 -6.70 18.01 -2.24
CA LEU A 267 -5.61 17.42 -1.49
C LEU A 267 -5.91 15.98 -1.06
N GLY A 268 -4.88 15.23 -0.70
CA GLY A 268 -5.01 13.87 -0.18
C GLY A 268 -5.36 12.85 -1.27
N GLY A 269 -5.87 11.69 -0.84
CA GLY A 269 -6.24 10.58 -1.73
C GLY A 269 -5.25 9.42 -1.63
N LEU A 270 -5.67 8.32 -0.99
CA LEU A 270 -4.85 7.11 -0.95
C LEU A 270 -4.88 6.38 -2.28
N ASN A 271 -6.03 6.41 -2.97
CA ASN A 271 -6.23 5.76 -4.26
C ASN A 271 -7.21 6.57 -5.12
N MET A 272 -7.28 6.25 -6.42
CA MET A 272 -8.21 6.84 -7.37
C MET A 272 -8.72 5.78 -8.34
N VAL A 273 -9.94 5.97 -8.84
CA VAL A 273 -10.53 5.19 -9.95
C VAL A 273 -11.25 6.12 -10.90
N GLN A 274 -11.15 5.86 -12.19
CA GLN A 274 -11.75 6.67 -13.25
C GLN A 274 -12.90 5.95 -13.96
N ALA A 275 -13.85 6.72 -14.47
CA ALA A 275 -14.95 6.30 -15.32
C ALA A 275 -15.57 7.53 -15.99
N ASP A 276 -16.18 7.37 -17.16
CA ASP A 276 -17.14 8.34 -17.71
C ASP A 276 -18.51 8.05 -17.06
N PHE A 277 -18.76 8.60 -15.88
CA PHE A 277 -19.92 8.18 -15.07
C PHE A 277 -21.23 8.81 -15.56
N ASP A 278 -21.16 9.89 -16.34
CA ASP A 278 -22.33 10.60 -16.87
C ASP A 278 -22.49 10.49 -18.40
N ASN A 279 -21.72 9.57 -19.02
CA ASN A 279 -21.79 9.20 -20.43
C ASN A 279 -21.59 10.42 -21.36
N ASP A 280 -20.75 11.37 -20.98
CA ASP A 280 -20.50 12.59 -21.75
C ASP A 280 -19.25 12.52 -22.65
N GLY A 281 -18.53 11.40 -22.59
CA GLY A 281 -17.33 11.12 -23.38
C GLY A 281 -16.04 11.63 -22.74
N TRP A 282 -16.09 12.09 -21.49
CA TRP A 282 -14.92 12.58 -20.76
C TRP A 282 -14.71 11.78 -19.48
N LEU A 283 -13.47 11.33 -19.27
CA LEU A 283 -13.15 10.55 -18.09
C LEU A 283 -13.14 11.39 -16.83
N ASP A 284 -13.96 10.99 -15.88
CA ASP A 284 -14.05 11.53 -14.53
C ASP A 284 -13.22 10.72 -13.54
N VAL A 285 -12.98 11.27 -12.35
CA VAL A 285 -12.14 10.61 -11.35
C VAL A 285 -12.78 10.66 -9.96
N LEU A 286 -12.88 9.49 -9.33
CA LEU A 286 -13.17 9.37 -7.90
C LEU A 286 -11.86 9.26 -7.10
N VAL A 287 -11.67 10.18 -6.14
CA VAL A 287 -10.54 10.19 -5.21
C VAL A 287 -10.97 9.61 -3.87
N LEU A 288 -10.34 8.51 -3.47
CA LEU A 288 -10.66 7.73 -2.27
C LEU A 288 -9.76 8.12 -1.10
N ARG A 289 -10.34 8.39 0.07
CA ARG A 289 -9.62 8.94 1.22
C ARG A 289 -9.81 8.16 2.50
N GLY A 290 -8.83 8.36 3.40
CA GLY A 290 -9.03 8.15 4.82
C GLY A 290 -8.62 6.78 5.37
N ALA A 291 -8.76 5.70 4.60
CA ALA A 291 -8.38 4.31 4.94
C ALA A 291 -7.57 4.10 6.24
N TRP A 292 -6.24 4.02 6.14
CA TRP A 292 -5.38 3.62 7.25
C TRP A 292 -5.33 4.64 8.40
N LEU A 293 -6.04 5.77 8.32
CA LEU A 293 -6.18 6.74 9.41
C LEU A 293 -7.21 6.31 10.47
N GLY A 294 -7.88 5.16 10.28
CA GLY A 294 -8.82 4.62 11.24
C GLY A 294 -9.99 5.57 11.48
N SER A 295 -10.33 5.87 12.74
CA SER A 295 -11.47 6.76 13.04
C SER A 295 -11.30 8.18 12.52
N GLN A 296 -10.05 8.62 12.33
CA GLN A 296 -9.71 9.92 11.78
C GLN A 296 -9.82 9.94 10.25
N GLY A 297 -10.02 8.77 9.62
CA GLY A 297 -10.14 8.62 8.17
C GLY A 297 -11.54 8.88 7.62
N ARG A 298 -12.47 9.46 8.38
CA ARG A 298 -13.81 9.80 7.87
C ARG A 298 -13.78 11.09 7.05
N HIS A 299 -12.91 11.10 6.05
CA HIS A 299 -12.76 12.20 5.11
C HIS A 299 -13.72 12.00 3.93
N PRO A 300 -14.32 13.07 3.38
CA PRO A 300 -15.07 12.94 2.13
C PRO A 300 -14.15 12.53 0.98
N ASN A 301 -14.68 11.65 0.12
CA ASN A 301 -14.10 11.37 -1.19
C ASN A 301 -14.30 12.59 -2.11
N SER A 302 -13.67 12.60 -3.29
CA SER A 302 -13.95 13.62 -4.32
C SER A 302 -14.43 12.93 -5.59
N LEU A 303 -15.60 13.30 -6.10
CA LEU A 303 -15.98 13.00 -7.49
C LEU A 303 -15.63 14.23 -8.34
N LEU A 304 -14.59 14.09 -9.16
CA LEU A 304 -14.07 15.11 -10.05
C LEU A 304 -14.64 14.87 -11.44
N ARG A 305 -15.63 15.66 -11.85
CA ARG A 305 -16.18 15.61 -13.21
C ARG A 305 -15.23 16.32 -14.18
N ASN A 306 -14.91 15.71 -15.31
CA ASN A 306 -14.22 16.37 -16.39
C ASN A 306 -15.21 17.19 -17.24
N ASP A 307 -14.99 18.49 -17.37
CA ASP A 307 -15.93 19.45 -17.99
C ASP A 307 -15.88 19.46 -19.52
N GLY A 308 -15.06 18.59 -20.11
CA GLY A 308 -15.13 18.23 -21.51
C GLY A 308 -14.57 19.24 -22.51
N VAL A 309 -13.43 19.84 -22.19
CA VAL A 309 -12.76 20.81 -23.06
C VAL A 309 -11.68 20.12 -23.88
N SER A 310 -11.93 19.85 -25.16
CA SER A 310 -10.92 19.16 -26.00
C SER A 310 -9.57 19.87 -26.05
N GLY A 311 -8.50 19.07 -25.86
CA GLY A 311 -7.12 19.54 -25.71
C GLY A 311 -6.79 20.14 -24.34
N ILE A 312 -7.76 20.19 -23.42
CA ILE A 312 -7.59 20.70 -22.05
C ILE A 312 -8.41 19.86 -21.06
N ALA A 313 -7.75 19.07 -20.23
CA ALA A 313 -8.43 18.48 -19.08
C ALA A 313 -8.88 19.58 -18.10
N GLN A 314 -10.17 19.60 -17.72
CA GLN A 314 -10.74 20.55 -16.77
C GLN A 314 -11.64 19.85 -15.78
N PHE A 315 -11.40 19.99 -14.48
CA PHE A 315 -12.15 19.25 -13.47
C PHE A 315 -12.97 20.16 -12.55
N THR A 316 -14.21 19.76 -12.31
CA THR A 316 -15.07 20.32 -11.26
C THR A 316 -15.39 19.25 -10.22
N ASP A 317 -15.11 19.53 -8.94
CA ASP A 317 -15.55 18.66 -7.84
C ASP A 317 -17.06 18.81 -7.60
N ILE A 318 -17.82 17.74 -7.85
CA ILE A 318 -19.29 17.68 -7.72
C ILE A 318 -19.74 16.78 -6.55
N THR A 319 -18.87 16.53 -5.58
CA THR A 319 -19.11 15.52 -4.54
C THR A 319 -20.34 15.82 -3.68
N TYR A 320 -20.59 17.10 -3.39
CA TYR A 320 -21.75 17.50 -2.58
C TYR A 320 -23.02 17.50 -3.43
N GLU A 321 -22.94 17.98 -4.65
CA GLU A 321 -24.03 18.06 -5.61
C GLU A 321 -24.53 16.65 -6.01
N SER A 322 -23.62 15.68 -6.08
CA SER A 322 -23.92 14.28 -6.41
C SER A 322 -24.48 13.47 -5.23
N GLY A 323 -24.44 14.00 -4.00
CA GLY A 323 -24.86 13.30 -2.79
C GLY A 323 -23.81 12.36 -2.17
N LEU A 324 -22.62 12.23 -2.77
CA LEU A 324 -21.56 11.34 -2.29
C LEU A 324 -20.84 11.86 -1.04
N ALA A 325 -20.97 13.15 -0.71
CA ALA A 325 -20.31 13.75 0.46
C ALA A 325 -20.99 13.44 1.81
N GLU A 326 -22.20 12.89 1.80
CA GLU A 326 -23.02 12.73 3.02
C GLU A 326 -22.54 11.59 3.93
N ILE A 327 -21.91 10.56 3.35
CA ILE A 327 -21.43 9.38 4.09
C ILE A 327 -19.94 9.23 3.87
N ASN A 328 -19.16 9.64 4.86
CA ASN A 328 -17.70 9.57 4.81
C ASN A 328 -17.18 8.42 5.66
N ALA A 329 -16.43 7.53 5.00
CA ALA A 329 -15.83 6.35 5.57
C ALA A 329 -14.37 6.23 5.13
N PRO A 330 -13.48 5.67 5.95
CA PRO A 330 -12.12 5.37 5.53
C PRO A 330 -12.17 4.34 4.38
N THR A 331 -11.69 4.70 3.21
CA THR A 331 -11.69 3.83 2.02
C THR A 331 -10.41 3.97 1.20
N GLN A 332 -10.07 2.89 0.48
CA GLN A 332 -8.96 2.81 -0.46
C GLN A 332 -9.34 2.13 -1.78
N THR A 333 -10.57 1.63 -1.91
CA THR A 333 -11.00 0.85 -3.06
C THR A 333 -12.46 1.15 -3.40
N ALA A 334 -12.71 1.27 -4.68
CA ALA A 334 -14.04 1.33 -5.26
C ALA A 334 -13.94 0.81 -6.70
N SER A 335 -15.08 0.47 -7.29
CA SER A 335 -15.14 0.04 -8.69
C SER A 335 -16.48 0.42 -9.31
N TRP A 336 -16.46 0.74 -10.60
CA TRP A 336 -17.63 1.13 -11.38
C TRP A 336 -18.17 -0.06 -12.17
N ALA A 337 -19.49 -0.21 -12.24
CA ALA A 337 -20.21 -1.09 -13.15
C ALA A 337 -21.68 -0.68 -13.22
N ASP A 338 -22.32 -0.92 -14.36
CA ASP A 338 -23.77 -0.84 -14.50
C ASP A 338 -24.37 -2.16 -13.95
N TYR A 339 -24.79 -2.18 -12.68
CA TYR A 339 -25.20 -3.45 -12.04
C TYR A 339 -26.66 -3.81 -12.30
N ASP A 340 -27.49 -2.85 -12.72
CA ASP A 340 -28.90 -3.05 -13.03
C ASP A 340 -29.23 -2.99 -14.54
N ASN A 341 -28.19 -2.84 -15.37
CA ASN A 341 -28.24 -2.79 -16.84
C ASN A 341 -29.12 -1.63 -17.35
N ASP A 342 -29.11 -0.49 -16.67
CA ASP A 342 -29.87 0.71 -17.05
C ASP A 342 -29.09 1.70 -17.94
N GLY A 343 -27.80 1.43 -18.17
CA GLY A 343 -26.90 2.18 -19.03
C GLY A 343 -26.08 3.26 -18.29
N ASP A 344 -26.33 3.48 -17.00
CA ASP A 344 -25.55 4.40 -16.18
C ASP A 344 -24.56 3.62 -15.28
N LEU A 345 -23.32 4.08 -15.16
CA LEU A 345 -22.34 3.42 -14.28
C LEU A 345 -22.66 3.69 -12.81
N ASP A 346 -22.79 2.62 -12.04
CA ASP A 346 -22.94 2.64 -10.59
C ASP A 346 -21.60 2.44 -9.87
N LEU A 347 -21.57 2.79 -8.59
CA LEU A 347 -20.35 2.82 -7.80
C LEU A 347 -20.44 1.95 -6.56
N TYR A 348 -19.56 0.95 -6.44
CA TYR A 348 -19.39 0.23 -5.17
C TYR A 348 -18.13 0.72 -4.45
N ILE A 349 -18.29 1.20 -3.20
CA ILE A 349 -17.18 1.66 -2.36
C ILE A 349 -16.91 0.63 -1.25
N GLY A 350 -15.69 0.12 -1.24
CA GLY A 350 -15.19 -0.75 -0.18
C GLY A 350 -14.66 0.05 1.00
N ASN A 351 -15.31 -0.08 2.16
CA ASN A 351 -14.94 0.65 3.37
C ASN A 351 -14.07 -0.20 4.30
N GLU A 352 -13.12 0.45 4.96
CA GLU A 352 -12.28 -0.15 6.01
C GLU A 352 -13.00 -0.04 7.36
N THR A 353 -13.40 -1.17 7.92
CA THR A 353 -13.91 -1.23 9.30
C THR A 353 -12.81 -0.92 10.32
N LEU A 354 -13.18 -0.37 11.48
CA LEU A 354 -12.19 -0.08 12.53
C LEU A 354 -11.88 -1.35 13.31
N LEU A 355 -10.58 -1.63 13.54
CA LEU A 355 -10.07 -2.77 14.34
C LEU A 355 -10.66 -2.88 15.77
N LYS A 356 -11.48 -1.92 16.23
CA LYS A 356 -12.15 -1.92 17.53
C LYS A 356 -13.63 -1.52 17.42
N GLY A 357 -14.46 -2.45 16.99
CA GLY A 357 -15.90 -2.50 17.31
C GLY A 357 -16.83 -1.55 16.55
N THR A 358 -16.32 -0.65 15.71
CA THR A 358 -17.16 0.16 14.83
C THR A 358 -17.16 -0.45 13.44
N VAL A 359 -18.26 -1.13 13.12
CA VAL A 359 -18.54 -1.63 11.78
C VAL A 359 -18.84 -0.45 10.85
N ILE A 360 -18.15 -0.41 9.71
CA ILE A 360 -18.43 0.53 8.63
C ILE A 360 -18.80 -0.30 7.41
N PRO A 361 -20.09 -0.37 7.02
CA PRO A 361 -20.51 -1.17 5.87
C PRO A 361 -19.99 -0.59 4.56
N CYS A 362 -19.79 -1.44 3.57
CA CYS A 362 -19.59 -1.01 2.19
C CYS A 362 -20.88 -0.44 1.59
N GLN A 363 -20.73 0.31 0.50
CA GLN A 363 -21.80 1.11 -0.08
C GLN A 363 -21.92 0.81 -1.58
N LEU A 364 -23.15 0.73 -2.08
CA LEU A 364 -23.48 0.55 -3.49
C LEU A 364 -24.32 1.75 -3.88
N PHE A 365 -23.74 2.68 -4.60
CA PHE A 365 -24.36 3.90 -5.04
C PHE A 365 -24.92 3.72 -6.45
N ARG A 366 -26.25 3.65 -6.54
CA ARG A 366 -26.95 3.65 -7.82
C ARG A 366 -26.90 5.04 -8.43
N ASN A 367 -26.52 5.17 -9.69
CA ASN A 367 -26.59 6.41 -10.45
C ASN A 367 -28.05 6.69 -10.84
N ASN A 368 -28.54 7.90 -10.59
CA ASN A 368 -29.94 8.26 -10.85
C ASN A 368 -30.16 8.85 -12.27
N GLY A 369 -29.16 8.79 -13.16
CA GLY A 369 -29.20 9.37 -14.50
C GLY A 369 -29.22 10.90 -14.54
N ASN A 370 -28.91 11.54 -13.41
CA ASN A 370 -28.91 13.00 -13.27
C ASN A 370 -27.71 13.52 -12.46
N ARG A 371 -26.60 12.76 -12.47
CA ARG A 371 -25.36 13.02 -11.73
C ARG A 371 -25.51 12.99 -10.22
N THR A 372 -26.59 12.38 -9.71
CA THR A 372 -26.77 12.12 -8.28
C THR A 372 -26.81 10.63 -8.02
N PHE A 373 -26.44 10.24 -6.81
CA PHE A 373 -26.35 8.84 -6.40
C PHE A 373 -27.28 8.52 -5.23
N SER A 374 -27.63 7.24 -5.09
CA SER A 374 -28.41 6.74 -3.96
C SER A 374 -27.83 5.43 -3.44
N ASP A 375 -27.56 5.36 -2.13
CA ASP A 375 -27.00 4.16 -1.50
C ASP A 375 -28.06 3.05 -1.41
N GLN A 376 -27.86 1.99 -2.19
CA GLN A 376 -28.69 0.80 -2.29
C GLN A 376 -28.10 -0.41 -1.55
N ALA A 377 -26.93 -0.31 -0.92
CA ALA A 377 -26.20 -1.49 -0.42
C ALA A 377 -27.05 -2.41 0.47
N LYS A 378 -27.88 -1.81 1.33
CA LYS A 378 -28.75 -2.56 2.25
C LYS A 378 -29.89 -3.28 1.52
N ILE A 379 -30.49 -2.63 0.53
CA ILE A 379 -31.62 -3.18 -0.23
C ILE A 379 -31.09 -4.29 -1.17
N ALA A 380 -29.95 -4.04 -1.80
CA ALA A 380 -29.27 -4.98 -2.68
C ALA A 380 -28.62 -6.17 -1.95
N GLY A 381 -28.39 -6.08 -0.63
CA GLY A 381 -27.84 -7.18 0.17
C GLY A 381 -26.30 -7.25 0.21
N VAL A 382 -25.63 -6.13 -0.04
CA VAL A 382 -24.17 -6.06 -0.27
C VAL A 382 -23.42 -5.14 0.71
N THR A 383 -23.92 -4.94 1.94
CA THR A 383 -23.36 -3.99 2.92
C THR A 383 -21.99 -4.37 3.51
N ASN A 384 -21.20 -5.25 2.88
CA ASN A 384 -20.00 -5.90 3.41
C ASN A 384 -19.40 -5.24 4.68
N GLU A 385 -19.69 -5.83 5.84
CA GLU A 385 -19.37 -5.27 7.17
C GLU A 385 -17.94 -5.59 7.65
N ARG A 386 -17.04 -5.89 6.72
CA ARG A 386 -15.69 -6.42 6.98
C ARG A 386 -14.62 -5.37 6.68
N PHE A 387 -13.36 -5.70 6.96
CA PHE A 387 -12.24 -4.83 6.64
C PHE A 387 -11.87 -4.96 5.15
N THR A 388 -12.58 -4.24 4.29
CA THR A 388 -12.43 -4.34 2.83
C THR A 388 -11.08 -3.85 2.34
N LYS A 389 -10.46 -4.55 1.37
CA LYS A 389 -9.20 -4.17 0.74
C LYS A 389 -9.25 -4.02 -0.77
N ALA A 390 -10.10 -4.77 -1.46
CA ALA A 390 -10.38 -4.63 -2.87
C ALA A 390 -11.86 -4.92 -3.17
N VAL A 391 -12.38 -4.23 -4.16
CA VAL A 391 -13.67 -4.48 -4.79
C VAL A 391 -13.42 -4.57 -6.28
N VAL A 392 -13.89 -5.65 -6.91
CA VAL A 392 -13.84 -5.83 -8.37
C VAL A 392 -15.15 -6.38 -8.89
N TRP A 393 -15.54 -5.90 -10.07
CA TRP A 393 -16.69 -6.39 -10.81
C TRP A 393 -16.28 -7.42 -11.85
N GLY A 394 -17.14 -8.40 -12.11
CA GLY A 394 -16.95 -9.37 -13.19
C GLY A 394 -18.17 -10.27 -13.36
N ASP A 395 -18.54 -10.57 -14.60
CA ASP A 395 -19.58 -11.54 -14.94
C ASP A 395 -18.96 -12.95 -14.96
N TYR A 396 -18.86 -13.58 -13.79
CA TYR A 396 -18.11 -14.85 -13.67
C TYR A 396 -18.88 -16.07 -14.19
N ASN A 397 -20.20 -15.93 -14.40
CA ASN A 397 -21.08 -17.01 -14.84
C ASN A 397 -21.65 -16.80 -16.26
N GLY A 398 -21.36 -15.66 -16.89
CA GLY A 398 -21.74 -15.34 -18.27
C GLY A 398 -23.21 -14.98 -18.44
N ASP A 399 -23.88 -14.48 -17.40
CA ASP A 399 -25.31 -14.14 -17.44
C ASP A 399 -25.59 -12.67 -17.81
N SER A 400 -24.54 -11.90 -18.09
CA SER A 400 -24.59 -10.47 -18.43
C SER A 400 -25.04 -9.55 -17.29
N TYR A 401 -25.01 -10.03 -16.05
CA TYR A 401 -25.16 -9.19 -14.87
C TYR A 401 -23.84 -9.16 -14.07
N PRO A 402 -23.17 -8.00 -13.94
CA PRO A 402 -21.91 -7.93 -13.21
C PRO A 402 -22.05 -8.38 -11.75
N ASP A 403 -21.19 -9.30 -11.32
CA ASP A 403 -21.07 -9.74 -9.93
C ASP A 403 -19.94 -8.98 -9.21
N ILE A 404 -19.95 -8.98 -7.87
CA ILE A 404 -18.93 -8.28 -7.05
C ILE A 404 -18.10 -9.28 -6.27
N TYR A 405 -16.77 -9.23 -6.42
CA TYR A 405 -15.87 -9.85 -5.47
C TYR A 405 -15.27 -8.81 -4.51
N VAL A 406 -15.34 -9.10 -3.21
CA VAL A 406 -14.84 -8.22 -2.15
C VAL A 406 -13.78 -8.97 -1.34
N SER A 407 -12.55 -8.45 -1.37
CA SER A 407 -11.44 -8.96 -0.57
C SER A 407 -11.42 -8.31 0.81
N ASN A 408 -11.18 -9.09 1.85
CA ASN A 408 -11.21 -8.66 3.25
C ASN A 408 -9.89 -8.99 3.98
N PHE A 409 -9.54 -8.11 4.91
CA PHE A 409 -8.38 -8.26 5.78
C PHE A 409 -8.78 -8.90 7.11
N ASP A 410 -8.21 -10.06 7.42
CA ASP A 410 -8.46 -10.84 8.65
C ASP A 410 -9.91 -11.35 8.77
N ASP A 411 -10.55 -11.65 7.63
CA ASP A 411 -11.90 -12.22 7.53
C ASP A 411 -12.08 -12.90 6.16
N ASP A 412 -13.16 -13.68 5.99
CA ASP A 412 -13.45 -14.33 4.71
C ASP A 412 -13.77 -13.28 3.62
N ASN A 413 -13.40 -13.58 2.38
CA ASN A 413 -13.81 -12.82 1.21
C ASN A 413 -15.29 -13.08 0.86
N ARG A 414 -15.87 -12.22 0.02
CA ARG A 414 -17.25 -12.34 -0.48
C ARG A 414 -17.30 -12.33 -1.99
N LEU A 415 -18.25 -13.08 -2.55
CA LEU A 415 -18.60 -13.06 -3.96
C LEU A 415 -20.11 -12.88 -4.02
N TYR A 416 -20.54 -11.65 -4.24
CA TYR A 416 -21.94 -11.29 -4.38
C TYR A 416 -22.37 -11.55 -5.82
N HIS A 417 -23.14 -12.63 -5.99
CA HIS A 417 -23.75 -12.97 -7.26
C HIS A 417 -24.97 -12.09 -7.52
N ASN A 418 -25.02 -11.42 -8.66
CA ASN A 418 -26.14 -10.56 -9.05
C ASN A 418 -27.33 -11.42 -9.49
N ASN A 419 -28.50 -11.25 -8.85
CA ASN A 419 -29.68 -12.06 -9.16
C ASN A 419 -30.47 -11.52 -10.38
N GLY A 420 -30.05 -10.41 -10.97
CA GLY A 420 -30.71 -9.75 -12.11
C GLY A 420 -31.97 -8.95 -11.77
N ASP A 421 -32.27 -8.78 -10.47
CA ASP A 421 -33.43 -8.04 -9.96
C ASP A 421 -33.03 -6.86 -9.05
N GLY A 422 -31.76 -6.44 -9.12
CA GLY A 422 -31.17 -5.41 -8.27
C GLY A 422 -30.74 -5.92 -6.88
N THR A 423 -30.83 -7.22 -6.62
CA THR A 423 -30.34 -7.85 -5.39
C THR A 423 -29.21 -8.83 -5.65
N PHE A 424 -28.45 -9.16 -4.60
CA PHE A 424 -27.31 -10.07 -4.68
C PHE A 424 -27.40 -11.21 -3.65
N THR A 425 -26.74 -12.31 -3.98
CA THR A 425 -26.56 -13.47 -3.09
C THR A 425 -25.07 -13.71 -2.84
N ASP A 426 -24.60 -13.77 -1.58
CA ASP A 426 -23.21 -14.15 -1.29
C ASP A 426 -22.99 -15.65 -1.55
N ARG A 427 -22.17 -15.97 -2.56
CA ARG A 427 -21.85 -17.34 -3.01
C ARG A 427 -20.43 -17.79 -2.64
N ALA A 428 -19.61 -16.94 -2.02
CA ALA A 428 -18.19 -17.24 -1.80
C ALA A 428 -17.95 -18.59 -1.10
N GLN A 429 -18.71 -18.88 -0.04
CA GLN A 429 -18.59 -20.13 0.70
C GLN A 429 -18.96 -21.36 -0.14
N SER A 430 -20.03 -21.25 -0.94
CA SER A 430 -20.52 -22.35 -1.79
C SER A 430 -19.55 -22.66 -2.93
N LEU A 431 -18.87 -21.63 -3.44
CA LEU A 431 -17.89 -21.71 -4.51
C LEU A 431 -16.44 -21.89 -3.99
N ARG A 432 -16.24 -21.88 -2.67
CA ARG A 432 -14.94 -22.05 -1.99
C ARG A 432 -13.91 -20.98 -2.36
N VAL A 433 -14.37 -19.76 -2.59
CA VAL A 433 -13.54 -18.58 -2.90
C VAL A 433 -13.47 -17.60 -1.72
N THR A 434 -13.54 -18.10 -0.48
CA THR A 434 -13.47 -17.25 0.73
C THR A 434 -12.04 -16.87 1.10
N GLY A 435 -11.03 -17.56 0.57
CA GLY A 435 -9.63 -17.33 0.92
C GLY A 435 -8.87 -16.45 -0.08
N PRO A 436 -7.70 -15.93 0.30
CA PRO A 436 -7.10 -15.99 1.64
C PRO A 436 -7.82 -15.05 2.64
N GLN A 437 -7.69 -15.30 3.94
CA GLN A 437 -8.36 -14.51 5.00
C GLN A 437 -7.69 -13.17 5.26
N VAL A 438 -6.37 -13.07 5.06
CA VAL A 438 -5.66 -11.80 5.03
C VAL A 438 -5.37 -11.47 3.59
N SER A 439 -6.34 -10.86 2.91
CA SER A 439 -6.25 -10.51 1.49
C SER A 439 -6.07 -9.01 1.26
N PHE A 440 -5.57 -8.64 0.07
CA PHE A 440 -5.41 -7.25 -0.35
C PHE A 440 -5.90 -7.03 -1.80
N PRO A 441 -5.12 -6.77 -2.87
CA PRO A 441 -5.74 -6.65 -4.19
C PRO A 441 -6.35 -7.97 -4.66
N ALA A 442 -7.41 -7.85 -5.46
CA ALA A 442 -8.09 -8.93 -6.18
C ALA A 442 -8.44 -8.42 -7.59
N TRP A 443 -8.61 -9.34 -8.54
CA TRP A 443 -8.96 -9.03 -9.92
C TRP A 443 -9.73 -10.16 -10.58
N PHE A 444 -10.71 -9.78 -11.41
CA PHE A 444 -11.24 -10.66 -12.46
C PHE A 444 -10.49 -10.39 -13.77
N TRP A 445 -9.98 -11.44 -14.39
CA TRP A 445 -9.40 -11.40 -15.74
C TRP A 445 -9.38 -12.81 -16.34
N ASP A 446 -9.30 -12.92 -17.66
CA ASP A 446 -9.08 -14.19 -18.37
C ASP A 446 -7.56 -14.41 -18.49
N TYR A 447 -6.97 -15.22 -17.61
CA TYR A 447 -5.50 -15.28 -17.50
C TYR A 447 -4.88 -16.23 -18.53
N ASN A 448 -5.68 -17.17 -19.02
CA ASN A 448 -5.27 -18.23 -19.93
C ASN A 448 -5.86 -18.05 -21.35
N ASN A 449 -6.55 -16.94 -21.61
CA ASN A 449 -7.22 -16.60 -22.86
C ASN A 449 -8.25 -17.65 -23.30
N ASP A 450 -8.98 -18.27 -22.37
CA ASP A 450 -10.02 -19.26 -22.68
C ASP A 450 -11.43 -18.66 -22.85
N GLY A 451 -11.56 -17.35 -22.66
CA GLY A 451 -12.81 -16.58 -22.77
C GLY A 451 -13.65 -16.59 -21.50
N ILE A 452 -13.15 -17.15 -20.40
CA ILE A 452 -13.84 -17.24 -19.10
C ILE A 452 -13.10 -16.37 -18.09
N LEU A 453 -13.83 -15.61 -17.28
CA LEU A 453 -13.21 -14.82 -16.22
C LEU A 453 -12.70 -15.72 -15.09
N ASP A 454 -11.43 -15.55 -14.75
CA ASP A 454 -10.76 -16.12 -13.59
C ASP A 454 -10.66 -15.07 -12.47
N LEU A 455 -10.41 -15.54 -11.25
CA LEU A 455 -10.30 -14.68 -10.07
C LEU A 455 -8.94 -14.82 -9.40
N TYR A 456 -8.15 -13.75 -9.45
CA TYR A 456 -6.94 -13.61 -8.63
C TYR A 456 -7.25 -12.91 -7.32
N VAL A 457 -6.71 -13.43 -6.21
CA VAL A 457 -6.80 -12.79 -4.89
C VAL A 457 -5.49 -12.95 -4.17
N SER A 458 -4.87 -11.83 -3.83
CA SER A 458 -3.59 -11.86 -3.14
C SER A 458 -3.69 -12.29 -1.68
N GLY A 459 -2.67 -13.03 -1.22
CA GLY A 459 -2.41 -13.24 0.20
C GLY A 459 -1.46 -12.17 0.72
N TYR A 460 -1.81 -11.52 1.83
CA TYR A 460 -1.00 -10.46 2.41
C TYR A 460 -0.31 -10.91 3.71
N ALA A 461 1.01 -10.76 3.74
CA ALA A 461 1.85 -11.00 4.91
C ALA A 461 2.57 -9.69 5.31
N GLY A 462 1.96 -8.90 6.20
CA GLY A 462 2.47 -7.59 6.64
C GLY A 462 3.72 -7.60 7.53
N ASP A 463 4.62 -8.57 7.35
CA ASP A 463 5.88 -8.69 8.10
C ASP A 463 6.94 -9.45 7.29
N ILE A 464 8.08 -8.80 7.01
CA ILE A 464 9.24 -9.42 6.34
C ILE A 464 9.80 -10.64 7.10
N SER A 465 9.46 -10.84 8.37
CA SER A 465 9.83 -12.07 9.09
C SER A 465 9.20 -13.32 8.46
N LEU A 466 7.99 -13.21 7.92
CA LEU A 466 7.30 -14.31 7.23
C LEU A 466 7.93 -14.58 5.87
N LEU A 467 8.28 -13.52 5.12
CA LEU A 467 9.00 -13.65 3.84
C LEU A 467 10.38 -14.27 4.05
N ALA A 468 11.11 -13.86 5.09
CA ALA A 468 12.39 -14.45 5.45
C ALA A 468 12.27 -15.92 5.86
N ALA A 469 11.20 -16.29 6.59
CA ALA A 469 10.93 -17.68 6.91
C ALA A 469 10.64 -18.51 5.65
N ASP A 470 9.81 -17.99 4.74
CA ASP A 470 9.46 -18.64 3.47
C ASP A 470 10.69 -18.85 2.58
N ALA A 471 11.52 -17.81 2.41
CA ALA A 471 12.77 -17.86 1.65
C ALA A 471 13.80 -18.88 2.20
N LEU A 472 13.72 -19.18 3.51
CA LEU A 472 14.55 -20.17 4.20
C LEU A 472 13.85 -21.53 4.34
N SER A 473 12.66 -21.70 3.75
CA SER A 473 11.83 -22.90 3.87
C SER A 473 11.53 -23.29 5.33
N LEU A 474 11.44 -22.28 6.21
CA LEU A 474 11.04 -22.45 7.59
C LEU A 474 9.52 -22.43 7.73
N PRO A 475 8.94 -23.20 8.68
CA PRO A 475 7.51 -23.15 8.94
C PRO A 475 7.02 -21.73 9.21
N ASN A 476 5.93 -21.35 8.56
CA ASN A 476 5.32 -20.03 8.72
C ASN A 476 3.80 -20.13 8.55
N LYS A 477 3.08 -19.10 8.98
CA LYS A 477 1.62 -19.01 8.91
C LYS A 477 1.14 -18.03 7.84
N GLY A 478 2.00 -17.62 6.91
CA GLY A 478 1.60 -16.72 5.84
C GLY A 478 0.62 -17.41 4.90
N GLU A 479 -0.42 -16.70 4.50
CA GLU A 479 -1.31 -17.14 3.43
C GLU A 479 -0.74 -16.72 2.07
N ARG A 480 -0.82 -17.63 1.11
CA ARG A 480 -0.39 -17.40 -0.28
C ARG A 480 -1.56 -16.82 -1.07
N SER A 481 -1.25 -16.15 -2.17
CA SER A 481 -2.25 -15.77 -3.17
C SER A 481 -3.00 -16.98 -3.71
N ARG A 482 -4.21 -16.73 -4.19
CA ARG A 482 -5.09 -17.70 -4.86
C ARG A 482 -5.28 -17.23 -6.30
N LEU A 483 -5.37 -18.19 -7.20
CA LEU A 483 -5.80 -18.00 -8.58
C LEU A 483 -6.86 -19.04 -8.85
N TYR A 484 -8.10 -18.60 -8.94
CA TYR A 484 -9.26 -19.45 -9.15
C TYR A 484 -9.61 -19.44 -10.63
N ARG A 485 -9.38 -20.56 -11.32
CA ARG A 485 -9.77 -20.71 -12.72
C ARG A 485 -11.28 -20.91 -12.83
N GLY A 486 -11.95 -20.12 -13.67
CA GLY A 486 -13.37 -20.27 -14.01
C GLY A 486 -13.63 -21.57 -14.80
N ASN A 487 -14.89 -22.00 -14.84
CA ASN A 487 -15.29 -23.19 -15.62
C ASN A 487 -16.43 -22.94 -16.62
N ALA A 488 -16.81 -21.68 -16.88
CA ALA A 488 -17.98 -21.29 -17.69
C ALA A 488 -19.36 -21.70 -17.14
N GLU A 489 -19.44 -22.46 -16.06
CA GLU A 489 -20.70 -22.82 -15.39
C GLU A 489 -20.89 -22.08 -14.05
N GLY A 490 -20.17 -20.97 -13.84
CA GLY A 490 -20.20 -20.21 -12.59
C GLY A 490 -19.48 -20.90 -11.42
N GLY A 491 -18.49 -21.74 -11.71
CA GLY A 491 -17.66 -22.45 -10.74
C GLY A 491 -16.18 -22.08 -10.85
N PHE A 492 -15.43 -22.40 -9.80
CA PHE A 492 -14.02 -22.07 -9.67
C PHE A 492 -13.19 -23.27 -9.20
N THR A 493 -11.94 -23.33 -9.66
CA THR A 493 -10.90 -24.25 -9.14
C THR A 493 -9.64 -23.47 -8.79
N ASP A 494 -9.11 -23.61 -7.57
CA ASP A 494 -7.83 -22.99 -7.19
C ASP A 494 -6.66 -23.69 -7.89
N VAL A 495 -6.03 -22.98 -8.81
CA VAL A 495 -4.90 -23.45 -9.65
C VAL A 495 -3.59 -22.75 -9.29
N ALA A 496 -3.54 -21.93 -8.24
CA ALA A 496 -2.32 -21.20 -7.85
C ALA A 496 -1.05 -22.09 -7.76
N PRO A 497 -1.09 -23.30 -7.17
CA PRO A 497 0.07 -24.18 -7.15
C PRO A 497 0.50 -24.69 -8.54
N GLU A 498 -0.45 -24.91 -9.45
CA GLU A 498 -0.20 -25.42 -10.80
C GLU A 498 0.57 -24.41 -11.65
N VAL A 499 0.28 -23.11 -11.44
CA VAL A 499 0.92 -21.99 -12.14
C VAL A 499 2.10 -21.39 -11.37
N GLY A 500 2.54 -22.03 -10.28
CA GLY A 500 3.74 -21.62 -9.54
C GLY A 500 3.55 -20.49 -8.51
N LEU A 501 2.32 -20.03 -8.27
CA LEU A 501 1.99 -19.03 -7.23
C LEU A 501 2.01 -19.63 -5.83
N THR A 502 3.21 -20.01 -5.39
CA THR A 502 3.45 -20.82 -4.18
C THR A 502 4.19 -20.07 -3.07
N ARG A 503 4.74 -18.89 -3.38
CA ARG A 503 5.57 -18.07 -2.48
C ARG A 503 4.74 -16.99 -1.77
N LEU A 504 5.24 -16.52 -0.63
CA LEU A 504 4.70 -15.31 0.00
C LEU A 504 5.23 -14.05 -0.70
N ASN A 505 4.31 -13.16 -1.11
CA ASN A 505 4.62 -11.95 -1.88
C ASN A 505 4.14 -10.65 -1.21
N ALA A 506 3.13 -10.71 -0.32
CA ALA A 506 2.64 -9.56 0.46
C ALA A 506 2.35 -8.26 -0.36
N PRO A 507 1.61 -8.34 -1.48
CA PRO A 507 1.22 -7.17 -2.25
C PRO A 507 0.20 -6.31 -1.50
N MET A 508 0.34 -4.99 -1.64
CA MET A 508 -0.69 -4.01 -1.27
C MET A 508 -1.36 -3.38 -2.51
N GLY A 509 -0.78 -3.58 -3.69
CA GLY A 509 -1.39 -3.21 -4.96
C GLY A 509 -1.02 -4.23 -6.03
N SER A 510 -1.87 -4.38 -7.03
CA SER A 510 -1.56 -5.14 -8.23
C SER A 510 -2.28 -4.58 -9.43
N ASN A 511 -1.73 -4.80 -10.61
CA ASN A 511 -2.39 -4.54 -11.89
C ASN A 511 -1.92 -5.61 -12.89
N PHE A 512 -2.61 -5.74 -14.02
CA PHE A 512 -2.32 -6.73 -15.05
C PHE A 512 -2.31 -6.09 -16.44
N GLY A 513 -1.66 -6.76 -17.38
CA GLY A 513 -1.43 -6.31 -18.74
C GLY A 513 -0.53 -7.28 -19.48
N ASP A 514 -0.56 -7.29 -20.81
CA ASP A 514 0.44 -7.99 -21.63
C ASP A 514 1.76 -7.21 -21.59
N LEU A 515 2.62 -7.51 -20.61
CA LEU A 515 3.81 -6.72 -20.29
C LEU A 515 5.00 -7.11 -21.18
N ASN A 516 5.03 -8.34 -21.71
CA ASN A 516 6.06 -8.81 -22.65
C ASN A 516 5.61 -8.77 -24.13
N GLY A 517 4.33 -8.57 -24.41
CA GLY A 517 3.79 -8.62 -25.76
C GLY A 517 3.62 -10.05 -26.29
N ASP A 518 3.49 -11.05 -25.43
CA ASP A 518 3.30 -12.45 -25.81
C ASP A 518 1.83 -12.83 -26.06
N GLY A 519 0.91 -11.91 -25.78
CA GLY A 519 -0.53 -12.05 -25.97
C GLY A 519 -1.28 -12.63 -24.75
N PHE A 520 -0.59 -12.97 -23.67
CA PHE A 520 -1.19 -13.35 -22.39
C PHE A 520 -1.10 -12.21 -21.39
N GLN A 521 -2.05 -12.15 -20.46
CA GLN A 521 -2.01 -11.15 -19.39
C GLN A 521 -0.98 -11.56 -18.34
N ASP A 522 0.04 -10.72 -18.16
CA ASP A 522 0.93 -10.73 -17.01
C ASP A 522 0.31 -9.90 -15.88
N PHE A 523 0.88 -9.99 -14.68
CA PHE A 523 0.49 -9.08 -13.60
C PHE A 523 1.69 -8.63 -12.77
N TYR A 524 1.59 -7.41 -12.26
CA TYR A 524 2.60 -6.80 -11.41
C TYR A 524 2.08 -6.66 -9.99
N LEU A 525 2.89 -7.05 -9.02
CA LEU A 525 2.62 -6.98 -7.60
C LEU A 525 3.45 -5.88 -6.95
N GLY A 526 2.77 -4.78 -6.57
CA GLY A 526 3.30 -3.75 -5.69
C GLY A 526 3.32 -4.26 -4.24
N THR A 527 4.50 -4.63 -3.77
CA THR A 527 4.72 -5.24 -2.46
C THR A 527 5.15 -4.21 -1.42
N GLY A 528 4.93 -4.53 -0.15
CA GLY A 528 5.48 -3.75 0.96
C GLY A 528 4.47 -3.49 2.06
N GLN A 529 4.88 -2.60 2.97
CA GLN A 529 4.08 -2.15 4.10
C GLN A 529 4.56 -0.76 4.53
N PRO A 530 3.71 0.14 5.07
CA PRO A 530 4.10 1.53 5.38
C PRO A 530 5.29 1.72 6.31
N GLN A 531 5.68 0.72 7.09
CA GLN A 531 6.84 0.80 7.98
C GLN A 531 8.10 0.47 7.19
N PHE A 532 9.06 1.39 7.20
CA PHE A 532 10.36 1.25 6.56
C PHE A 532 11.12 -0.07 6.87
N ARG A 533 10.82 -0.72 7.99
CA ARG A 533 11.40 -2.04 8.32
C ARG A 533 10.92 -3.19 7.42
N ASN A 534 9.96 -2.96 6.52
CA ASN A 534 9.38 -3.98 5.63
C ASN A 534 9.79 -3.77 4.16
N ILE A 535 11.10 -3.64 3.91
CA ILE A 535 11.65 -3.47 2.56
C ILE A 535 11.62 -4.84 1.85
N MET A 536 10.89 -4.99 0.75
CA MET A 536 10.77 -6.23 -0.02
C MET A 536 10.65 -5.91 -1.54
N PRO A 537 11.03 -6.83 -2.44
CA PRO A 537 11.04 -6.54 -3.87
C PRO A 537 9.62 -6.62 -4.43
N ASN A 538 9.27 -5.68 -5.31
CA ASN A 538 8.09 -5.85 -6.17
C ASN A 538 8.30 -7.04 -7.09
N LEU A 539 7.20 -7.70 -7.44
CA LEU A 539 7.21 -8.91 -8.23
C LEU A 539 6.42 -8.70 -9.52
N MET A 540 6.86 -9.39 -10.56
CA MET A 540 6.14 -9.58 -11.82
C MET A 540 5.98 -11.09 -11.97
#